data_AF-A0A7J9QI83-F1
#
_entry.id   AF-A0A7J9QI83-F1
#
_cell.length_a   1.000
_cell.length_b   1.000
_cell.length_c   1.000
_cell.angle_alpha   90.00
_cell.angle_beta   90.00
_cell.angle_gamma   90.00
#
_symmetry.space_group_name_H-M   'P 1'
#
loop_
_entity.id
_entity.type
_entity.pdbx_description
1 polymer ?
#
loop_
_entity_poly.entity_id
_entity_poly.type
_entity_poly.pdbx_seq_one_letter_code
_entity_poly.pdbx_strand_id
1 'polypeptide(L)' 'MQEVGEIMHLAGSGRVIVQLSKELVEGQILCDNKGTRVAKVMELIGPIKRPFASATPLTN' A
#
# COMPACT_ATOMS: atom_id res chain seq x y z
N MET A 1 14.93 -4.43 1.68
CA MET A 1 13.62 -3.80 1.42
C MET A 1 13.59 -3.33 -0.02
N GLN A 2 12.46 -3.45 -0.70
CA GLN A 2 12.30 -2.97 -2.08
C GLN A 2 11.24 -1.87 -2.07
N GLU A 3 11.52 -0.75 -2.71
CA GLU A 3 10.53 0.30 -2.93
C GLU A 3 9.40 -0.24 -3.81
N VAL A 4 8.16 -0.01 -3.39
CA VAL A 4 6.97 -0.56 -4.05
C VAL A 4 6.01 0.50 -4.57
N GLY A 5 6.16 1.75 -4.13
CA GLY A 5 5.24 2.82 -4.47
C GLY A 5 5.20 3.96 -3.45
N GLU A 6 4.25 4.85 -3.66
CA GLU A 6 4.05 6.07 -2.89
C GLU A 6 2.63 6.12 -2.31
N ILE A 7 2.51 6.68 -1.10
CA ILE A 7 1.20 6.93 -0.50
C ILE A 7 0.55 8.11 -1.20
N MET A 8 -0.67 7.91 -1.69
CA MET A 8 -1.44 8.95 -2.36
C MET A 8 -2.27 9.75 -1.36
N HIS A 9 -3.11 9.05 -0.58
CA HIS A 9 -3.98 9.66 0.44
C HIS A 9 -4.59 8.59 1.36
N LEU A 10 -5.20 9.05 2.46
CA LEU A 10 -6.11 8.27 3.30
C LEU A 10 -7.53 8.38 2.74
N ALA A 11 -8.11 7.26 2.34
CA ALA A 11 -9.50 7.22 1.88
C ALA A 11 -10.47 7.44 3.04
N GLY A 12 -11.70 7.88 2.74
CA GLY A 12 -12.75 8.07 3.75
C GLY A 12 -13.12 6.80 4.53
N SER A 13 -12.76 5.62 4.01
CA SER A 13 -12.89 4.33 4.69
C SER A 13 -11.81 4.03 5.73
N GLY A 14 -10.82 4.91 5.89
CA GLY A 14 -9.65 4.69 6.74
C GLY A 14 -8.55 3.83 6.09
N ARG A 15 -8.69 3.47 4.80
CA ARG A 15 -7.65 2.73 4.07
C ARG A 15 -6.65 3.69 3.45
N VAL A 16 -5.37 3.32 3.50
CA VAL A 16 -4.30 4.02 2.78
C VAL A 16 -4.33 3.57 1.33
N ILE A 17 -4.38 4.54 0.42
CA ILE A 17 -4.25 4.29 -1.01
C ILE A 17 -2.80 4.51 -1.42
N VAL A 18 -2.18 3.47 -1.98
CA VAL A 18 -0.79 3.48 -2.41
C VAL A 18 -0.74 3.28 -3.91
N GLN A 19 -0.09 4.19 -4.64
CA GLN A 19 0.21 3.97 -6.05
C GLN A 19 1.44 3.09 -6.17
N LEU A 20 1.30 1.96 -6.87
CA LEU A 20 2.35 0.96 -6.95
C LEU A 20 3.12 1.06 -8.27
N SER A 21 4.42 0.78 -8.19
CA SER A 21 5.28 0.59 -9.36
C SER A 21 5.30 -0.86 -9.86
N LYS A 22 4.71 -1.79 -9.09
CA LYS A 22 4.61 -3.23 -9.37
C LYS A 22 3.45 -3.86 -8.61
N GLU A 23 3.01 -5.04 -9.03
CA GLU A 23 1.98 -5.78 -8.30
C GLU A 23 2.49 -6.27 -6.94
N LEU A 24 1.58 -6.31 -5.96
CA LEU A 24 1.78 -6.83 -4.61
C LEU A 24 0.77 -7.92 -4.31
N VAL A 25 1.04 -8.72 -3.29
CA VAL A 25 0.12 -9.79 -2.87
C VAL A 25 -0.74 -9.28 -1.73
N GLU A 26 -2.01 -9.73 -1.69
CA GLU A 26 -2.88 -9.51 -0.54
C GLU A 26 -2.21 -10.02 0.75
N GLY A 27 -2.37 -9.26 1.82
CA GLY A 27 -1.82 -9.55 3.13
C GLY A 27 -0.36 -9.14 3.32
N GLN A 28 0.32 -8.69 2.27
CA GLN A 28 1.70 -8.20 2.36
C GLN A 28 1.79 -6.94 3.24
N ILE A 29 2.86 -6.88 4.05
CA ILE A 29 3.14 -5.74 4.93
C ILE A 29 4.01 -4.73 4.20
N LEU A 30 3.54 -3.48 4.18
CA LEU A 30 4.29 -2.32 3.73
C LEU A 30 5.07 -1.74 4.90
N CYS A 31 6.31 -1.32 4.63
CA CYS A 31 7.15 -0.63 5.59
C CYS A 31 7.63 0.71 5.05
N ASP A 32 7.90 1.65 5.95
CA ASP A 32 8.63 2.87 5.62
C ASP A 32 10.13 2.59 5.39
N ASN A 33 10.89 3.64 5.07
CA ASN A 33 12.34 3.55 4.84
C ASN A 33 13.17 3.21 6.09
N LYS A 34 12.59 3.31 7.30
CA LYS A 34 13.20 2.89 8.57
C LYS A 34 12.86 1.45 8.93
N GLY A 35 12.00 0.81 8.15
CA GLY A 35 11.50 -0.54 8.35
C GLY A 35 10.32 -0.65 9.30
N THR A 36 9.72 0.47 9.69
CA THR A 36 8.47 0.51 10.46
C THR A 36 7.35 -0.08 9.61
N ARG A 37 6.61 -1.06 10.14
CA ARG A 37 5.44 -1.63 9.46
C ARG A 37 4.31 -0.59 9.48
N VAL A 38 3.90 -0.10 8.30
CA VAL A 38 2.96 1.02 8.19
C VAL A 38 1.55 0.58 7.78
N ALA A 39 1.43 -0.43 6.91
CA ALA A 39 0.14 -0.84 6.39
C ALA A 39 0.16 -2.30 5.92
N LYS A 40 -1.01 -2.94 5.86
CA LYS A 40 -1.21 -4.28 5.28
C LYS A 40 -2.05 -4.19 4.01
N VAL A 41 -1.54 -4.68 2.88
CA VAL A 41 -2.26 -4.73 1.61
C VAL A 41 -3.49 -5.60 1.76
N MET A 42 -4.64 -5.11 1.29
CA MET A 42 -5.90 -5.84 1.33
C MET A 42 -6.41 -6.18 -0.07
N GLU A 43 -6.21 -5.32 -1.04
CA GLU A 43 -6.59 -5.56 -2.43
C GLU A 43 -5.79 -4.67 -3.37
N LEU A 44 -5.63 -5.14 -4.61
CA LEU A 44 -5.14 -4.35 -5.73
C LEU A 44 -6.32 -3.83 -6.56
N ILE A 45 -6.26 -2.56 -6.94
CA ILE A 45 -7.28 -1.89 -7.74
C ILE A 45 -6.65 -1.10 -8.88
N GLY A 46 -7.43 -0.84 -9.93
CA GLY A 46 -6.98 -0.01 -11.06
C GLY A 46 -6.22 -0.78 -12.15
N PRO A 47 -5.43 -0.08 -12.99
CA PRO A 47 -4.85 -0.65 -14.20
C PRO A 47 -3.63 -1.53 -13.91
N ILE A 48 -3.48 -2.61 -14.69
CA ILE A 48 -2.40 -3.61 -14.54
C ILE A 48 -0.99 -2.98 -14.56
N LYS A 49 -0.75 -1.99 -15.44
CA LYS A 49 0.58 -1.38 -15.58
C LYS A 49 0.99 -0.47 -14.42
N ARG A 50 0.03 0.08 -13.69
CA ARG A 50 0.27 1.04 -12.61
C ARG A 50 -0.85 0.92 -11.57
N PRO A 51 -0.92 -0.22 -10.86
CA PRO A 51 -2.02 -0.51 -9.98
C PRO A 51 -1.94 0.35 -8.72
N PHE A 52 -3.02 0.38 -7.97
CA PHE A 52 -3.05 0.90 -6.61
C PHE A 52 -3.28 -0.25 -5.64
N ALA A 53 -2.74 -0.14 -4.44
CA ALA A 53 -3.16 -0.97 -3.31
C ALA A 53 -4.07 -0.16 -2.40
N SER A 54 -5.12 -0.80 -1.96
CA SER A 54 -5.86 -0.40 -0.76
C SER A 54 -5.29 -1.18 0.42
N ALA A 55 -4.87 -0.47 1.46
CA ALA A 55 -4.19 -1.06 2.60
C ALA A 55 -4.76 -0.56 3.94
N THR A 56 -4.78 -1.45 4.93
CA THR A 56 -5.20 -1.10 6.30
C THR A 56 -3.98 -0.56 7.05
N PRO A 57 -4.05 0.64 7.65
CA PRO A 57 -2.98 1.17 8.50
C PRO A 57 -2.69 0.23 9.67
N LEU A 58 -1.42 0.09 10.04
CA LEU A 58 -0.97 -0.68 11.22
C LEU A 58 -0.46 0.20 12.36
N THR A 59 -0.33 1.49 12.09
CA THR A 59 0.11 2.52 13.03
C THR A 59 -1.02 3.54 13.19
N ASN A 60 -1.23 4.02 14.41
CA ASN A 60 -2.13 5.13 14.74
C ASN A 60 -1.39 6.47 14.63
#